data_AF-A0AA39LTJ4-F1
#
_entry.id   AF-A0AA39LTJ4-F1
#
_cell.length_a   1.000
_cell.length_b   1.000
_cell.length_c   1.000
_cell.angle_alpha   90.00
_cell.angle_beta   90.00
_cell.angle_gamma   90.00
#
_symmetry.space_group_name_H-M   'P 1'
#
loop_
_entity.id
_entity.type
_entity.pdbx_description
1 polymer ?
#
loop_
_entity_poly.entity_id
_entity_poly.type
_entity_poly.pdbx_seq_one_letter_code
_entity_poly.pdbx_strand_id
1 'polypeptide(L)'
;MKVLVFFALIGVAASASFQIPLRRIERRRERAVREGTWKNYEQYREKSRVTNLEKIGQVVNDYTDTQYVGNITIGTPAQSFSVILDTGSANLWVTDSSCGKDDGSDPCPDYCKDPTFCKILCDPQCCHGQKTIFLSNCFNKRKFNSSKSSSYVKNAYRVRH
;
A
#
# COMPACT_ATOMS: atom_id res chain seq x y z
N MET A 1 12.76 12.44 -49.30
CA MET A 1 13.35 11.56 -48.24
C MET A 1 13.84 12.32 -47.00
N LYS A 2 14.69 13.34 -47.12
CA LYS A 2 15.28 14.05 -45.95
C LYS A 2 14.24 14.68 -44.99
N VAL A 3 13.17 15.26 -45.54
CA VAL A 3 12.09 15.90 -44.75
C VAL A 3 11.27 14.87 -43.96
N LEU A 4 11.03 13.69 -44.52
CA LEU A 4 10.31 12.61 -43.83
C LEU A 4 11.11 12.04 -42.66
N VAL A 5 12.43 11.91 -42.83
CA VAL A 5 13.34 11.51 -41.75
C VAL A 5 13.31 12.54 -40.61
N PHE A 6 13.25 13.83 -40.94
CA PHE A 6 13.19 14.90 -39.94
C PHE A 6 11.88 14.87 -39.14
N PHE A 7 10.73 14.71 -39.78
CA PHE A 7 9.44 14.58 -39.08
C PHE A 7 9.35 13.30 -38.23
N ALA A 8 9.93 12.19 -38.70
CA ALA A 8 10.01 10.96 -37.90
C ALA A 8 10.88 11.15 -36.64
N LEU A 9 12.01 11.86 -36.75
CA LEU A 9 12.88 12.17 -35.61
C LEU A 9 12.20 13.09 -34.59
N ILE A 10 11.41 14.08 -35.04
CA ILE A 10 10.62 14.94 -34.14
C ILE A 10 9.53 14.12 -33.42
N GLY A 11 8.85 13.22 -34.13
CA GLY A 11 7.85 12.33 -33.54
C GLY A 11 8.42 11.40 -32.46
N VAL A 12 9.64 10.88 -32.65
CA VAL A 12 10.35 10.08 -31.64
C VAL A 12 10.82 10.94 -30.46
N ALA A 13 11.25 12.18 -30.70
CA ALA A 13 11.67 13.09 -29.65
C ALA A 13 10.50 13.64 -28.80
N ALA A 14 9.28 13.64 -29.35
CA ALA A 14 8.06 14.11 -28.68
C ALA A 14 7.33 13.00 -27.89
N SER A 15 8.05 12.00 -27.37
CA SER A 15 7.44 11.00 -26.49
C SER A 15 6.86 11.68 -25.25
N ALA A 16 5.55 11.54 -25.03
CA ALA A 16 4.89 12.09 -23.85
C ALA A 16 5.46 11.44 -22.58
N SER A 17 6.23 12.19 -21.79
CA SER A 17 6.71 11.75 -20.49
C SER A 17 5.71 12.14 -19.41
N PHE A 18 5.08 11.17 -18.77
CA PHE A 18 4.27 11.41 -17.58
C PHE A 18 5.17 11.44 -16.35
N GLN A 19 5.27 12.60 -15.71
CA GLN A 19 6.02 12.78 -14.47
C GLN A 19 5.04 13.03 -13.32
N ILE A 20 5.22 12.29 -12.22
CA ILE A 20 4.42 12.42 -11.01
C ILE A 20 5.35 12.89 -9.88
N PRO A 21 5.07 14.03 -9.22
CA PRO A 21 5.85 14.45 -8.07
C PRO A 21 5.63 13.45 -6.93
N LEU A 22 6.73 13.01 -6.32
CA LEU A 22 6.72 12.06 -5.21
C LEU A 22 6.99 12.75 -3.89
N ARG A 23 6.24 12.36 -2.88
CA ARG A 23 6.48 12.75 -1.49
C ARG A 23 7.06 11.56 -0.73
N ARG A 24 8.23 11.75 -0.13
CA ARG A 24 8.83 10.78 0.77
C ARG A 24 8.07 10.75 2.10
N ILE A 25 7.72 9.56 2.56
CA ILE A 25 7.20 9.36 3.92
C ILE A 25 8.40 9.12 4.85
N GLU A 26 8.36 9.76 6.03
CA GLU A 26 9.34 9.52 7.10
C GLU A 26 9.33 8.04 7.50
N ARG A 27 10.52 7.44 7.58
CA ARG A 27 10.64 6.03 7.96
C ARG A 27 10.29 5.86 9.43
N ARG A 28 9.69 4.73 9.78
CA ARG A 28 9.44 4.34 11.18
C ARG A 28 10.70 4.39 12.02
N ARG A 29 11.82 3.90 11.47
CA ARG A 29 13.13 3.89 12.12
C ARG A 29 13.63 5.31 12.41
N GLU A 30 13.52 6.22 11.44
CA GLU A 30 13.96 7.62 11.61
C GLU A 30 13.17 8.30 12.73
N ARG A 31 11.85 8.09 12.74
CA ARG A 31 10.98 8.57 13.82
C ARG A 31 11.38 7.99 15.18
N ALA A 32 11.57 6.68 15.27
CA ALA A 32 11.92 6.01 16.52
C ALA A 32 13.30 6.41 17.05
N VAL A 33 14.27 6.69 16.17
CA VAL A 33 15.58 7.23 16.56
C VAL A 33 15.41 8.65 17.11
N ARG A 34 14.65 9.51 16.42
CA ARG A 34 14.38 10.88 16.87
C ARG A 34 13.65 10.93 18.21
N GLU A 35 12.71 10.01 18.44
CA GLU A 35 11.95 9.90 19.69
C GLU A 35 12.72 9.15 20.81
N GLY A 36 13.92 8.64 20.53
CA GLY A 36 14.73 7.88 21.50
C GLY A 36 14.19 6.49 21.82
N THR A 37 13.15 6.03 21.14
CA THR A 37 12.50 4.72 21.37
C THR A 37 13.18 3.57 20.64
N TRP A 38 14.11 3.85 19.72
CA TRP A 38 14.81 2.84 18.91
C TRP A 38 15.54 1.78 19.74
N LYS A 39 16.18 2.18 20.85
CA LYS A 39 16.92 1.25 21.72
C LYS A 39 16.03 0.15 22.31
N ASN A 40 14.78 0.49 22.66
CA ASN A 40 13.81 -0.47 23.19
C ASN A 40 13.37 -1.47 22.11
N TYR A 41 13.18 -0.98 20.87
CA TYR A 41 12.85 -1.82 19.72
C TYR A 41 13.98 -2.81 19.38
N GLU A 42 15.23 -2.34 19.41
CA GLU A 42 16.41 -3.18 19.15
C GLU A 42 16.57 -4.27 20.22
N GLN A 43 16.41 -3.93 21.50
CA GLN A 43 16.45 -4.91 22.59
C GLN A 43 15.33 -5.95 22.48
N TYR A 44 14.12 -5.54 22.07
CA TYR A 44 13.02 -6.48 21.81
C TYR A 44 13.39 -7.45 20.68
N ARG A 45 13.87 -6.93 19.55
CA ARG A 45 14.26 -7.73 18.38
C ARG A 45 15.37 -8.74 18.70
N GLU A 46 16.38 -8.33 19.47
CA GLU A 46 17.45 -9.23 19.90
C GLU A 46 16.91 -10.33 20.83
N LYS A 47 16.07 -9.99 21.82
CA LYS A 47 15.43 -11.00 22.69
C LYS A 47 14.57 -12.00 21.90
N SER A 48 13.86 -11.54 20.86
CA SER A 48 13.08 -12.41 19.98
C SER A 48 13.94 -13.35 19.12
N ARG A 49 15.18 -12.96 18.78
CA ARG A 49 16.12 -13.78 18.01
C ARG A 49 16.68 -14.95 18.81
N VAL A 50 16.97 -14.75 20.10
CA VAL A 50 17.53 -15.81 20.97
C VAL A 50 16.49 -16.75 21.57
N THR A 51 15.20 -16.41 21.57
CA THR A 51 14.17 -17.19 22.27
C THR A 51 13.43 -18.25 21.43
N ASN A 52 13.58 -18.29 20.10
CA ASN A 52 12.80 -19.21 19.25
C ASN A 52 13.59 -19.76 18.04
N LEU A 53 14.65 -20.53 18.28
CA LEU A 53 15.49 -21.11 17.22
C LEU A 53 14.75 -22.15 16.33
N GLU A 54 13.69 -22.80 16.81
CA GLU A 54 12.98 -23.87 16.08
C GLU A 54 11.76 -23.39 15.25
N LYS A 55 11.40 -22.09 15.31
CA LYS A 55 10.22 -21.52 14.63
C LYS A 55 10.50 -20.20 13.90
N ILE A 56 11.72 -19.99 13.42
CA ILE A 56 12.05 -18.75 12.70
C ILE A 56 11.52 -18.83 11.26
N GLY A 57 10.23 -18.60 11.09
CA GLY A 57 9.75 -18.03 9.83
C GLY A 57 10.38 -16.65 9.70
N GLN A 58 11.20 -16.43 8.66
CA GLN A 58 11.72 -15.10 8.38
C GLN A 58 10.55 -14.21 7.98
N VAL A 59 10.09 -13.35 8.89
CA VAL A 59 9.09 -12.33 8.59
C VAL A 59 9.78 -11.27 7.73
N VAL A 60 9.56 -11.33 6.41
CA VAL A 60 10.13 -10.40 5.43
C VAL A 60 9.35 -9.08 5.37
N ASN A 61 8.21 -9.00 6.07
CA ASN A 61 7.42 -7.77 6.19
C ASN A 61 8.16 -6.74 7.07
N ASP A 62 9.11 -6.03 6.47
CA ASP A 62 9.82 -4.92 7.08
C ASP A 62 9.12 -3.60 6.73
N TYR A 63 8.52 -2.96 7.74
CA TYR A 63 7.88 -1.65 7.59
C TYR A 63 8.83 -0.48 7.90
N THR A 64 10.14 -0.74 7.95
CA THR A 64 11.16 0.30 8.15
C THR A 64 11.64 0.94 6.85
N ASP A 65 11.25 0.37 5.71
CA ASP A 65 11.63 0.84 4.39
C ASP A 65 11.05 2.22 4.03
N THR A 66 11.71 2.87 3.05
CA THR A 66 11.28 4.19 2.57
C THR A 66 10.09 4.03 1.63
N GLN A 67 8.99 4.69 1.96
CA GLN A 67 7.81 4.72 1.09
C GLN A 67 7.73 6.08 0.38
N TYR A 68 7.54 6.06 -0.92
CA TYR A 68 7.26 7.25 -1.73
C TYR A 68 5.80 7.21 -2.17
N VAL A 69 5.10 8.33 -1.97
CA VAL A 69 3.71 8.49 -2.38
C VAL A 69 3.60 9.46 -3.53
N GLY A 70 2.92 9.04 -4.59
CA GLY A 70 2.54 9.87 -5.72
C GLY A 70 1.03 10.05 -5.78
N ASN A 71 0.57 11.20 -6.28
CA ASN A 71 -0.84 11.41 -6.60
C ASN A 71 -1.07 11.14 -8.08
N ILE A 72 -2.05 10.31 -8.39
CA ILE A 72 -2.44 9.96 -9.76
C ILE A 72 -3.94 10.12 -9.95
N THR A 73 -4.38 10.07 -11.21
CA THR A 73 -5.79 10.01 -11.58
C THR A 73 -6.05 8.82 -12.48
N ILE A 74 -7.18 8.15 -12.30
CA ILE A 74 -7.58 6.98 -13.10
C ILE A 74 -9.00 7.21 -13.63
N GLY A 75 -9.23 6.83 -14.88
CA GLY A 75 -10.56 6.87 -15.51
C GLY A 75 -10.89 8.20 -16.17
N THR A 76 -12.05 8.23 -16.85
CA THR A 76 -12.62 9.42 -17.49
C THR A 76 -14.10 9.55 -17.08
N PRO A 77 -14.52 10.60 -16.36
CA PRO A 77 -13.69 11.64 -15.75
C PRO A 77 -12.70 11.07 -14.72
N ALA A 78 -11.62 11.83 -14.50
CA ALA A 78 -10.51 11.44 -13.63
C ALA A 78 -10.96 11.26 -12.16
N GLN A 79 -10.61 10.11 -11.57
CA GLN A 79 -10.76 9.82 -10.14
C GLN A 79 -9.37 9.81 -9.48
N SER A 80 -9.16 10.61 -8.43
CA SER A 80 -7.83 10.83 -7.85
C SER A 80 -7.45 9.81 -6.77
N PHE A 81 -6.22 9.31 -6.80
CA PHE A 81 -5.66 8.36 -5.84
C PHE A 81 -4.28 8.80 -5.35
N SER A 82 -3.95 8.44 -4.12
CA SER A 82 -2.57 8.48 -3.62
C SER A 82 -2.05 7.05 -3.60
N VAL A 83 -0.95 6.80 -4.30
CA VAL A 83 -0.37 5.46 -4.48
C VAL A 83 1.03 5.41 -3.88
N ILE A 84 1.39 4.27 -3.30
CA ILE A 84 2.74 3.98 -2.87
C ILE A 84 3.46 3.30 -4.03
N LEU A 85 4.69 3.72 -4.31
CA LEU A 85 5.54 3.01 -5.25
C LEU A 85 6.09 1.73 -4.60
N ASP A 86 5.79 0.60 -5.21
CA ASP A 86 6.28 -0.72 -4.83
C ASP A 86 7.16 -1.26 -5.97
N THR A 87 8.46 -1.33 -5.72
CA THR A 87 9.45 -1.87 -6.67
C THR A 87 9.40 -3.40 -6.78
N GLY A 88 8.68 -4.07 -5.87
CA GLY A 88 8.53 -5.52 -5.83
C GLY A 88 7.38 -6.06 -6.67
N SER A 89 6.55 -5.20 -7.28
CA SER A 89 5.41 -5.62 -8.09
C SER A 89 5.33 -4.85 -9.42
N ALA A 90 4.68 -5.48 -10.42
CA ALA A 90 4.47 -4.90 -11.74
C ALA A 90 3.02 -4.41 -11.97
N ASN A 91 2.17 -4.53 -10.95
CA ASN A 91 0.73 -4.28 -11.05
C ASN A 91 0.35 -2.97 -10.36
N LEU A 92 -0.60 -2.24 -10.94
CA LEU A 92 -1.29 -1.15 -10.27
C LEU A 92 -2.51 -1.69 -9.53
N TRP A 93 -2.53 -1.51 -8.21
CA TRP A 93 -3.62 -1.93 -7.35
C TRP A 93 -4.41 -0.73 -6.85
N VAL A 94 -5.73 -0.73 -7.09
CA VAL A 94 -6.66 0.24 -6.51
C VAL A 94 -7.87 -0.48 -5.92
N THR A 95 -8.42 0.08 -4.85
CA THR A 95 -9.59 -0.48 -4.19
C THR A 95 -10.84 -0.25 -5.05
N ASP A 96 -11.63 -1.29 -5.30
CA ASP A 96 -12.91 -1.15 -6.00
C ASP A 96 -14.02 -0.60 -5.09
N SER A 97 -15.02 0.07 -5.67
CA SER A 97 -16.19 0.61 -4.96
C SER A 97 -17.06 -0.44 -4.26
N SER A 98 -16.95 -1.72 -4.65
CA SER A 98 -17.57 -2.85 -3.97
C SER A 98 -16.86 -3.25 -2.68
N CYS A 99 -15.60 -2.85 -2.48
CA CYS A 99 -14.85 -3.27 -1.30
C CYS A 99 -15.51 -2.76 0.00
N GLY A 100 -15.68 -3.67 0.96
CA GLY A 100 -16.33 -3.41 2.24
C GLY A 100 -17.86 -3.45 2.22
N LYS A 101 -18.47 -3.83 1.09
CA LYS A 101 -19.85 -4.29 1.04
C LYS A 101 -19.80 -5.81 1.26
N ASP A 102 -20.02 -6.24 2.50
CA ASP A 102 -20.16 -7.63 2.94
C ASP A 102 -19.05 -8.61 2.48
N ASP A 103 -17.80 -8.43 2.89
CA ASP A 103 -16.71 -9.38 2.54
C ASP A 103 -16.43 -10.47 3.60
N GLY A 104 -17.04 -10.40 4.79
CA GLY A 104 -16.84 -11.42 5.84
C GLY A 104 -15.37 -11.65 6.24
N SER A 105 -14.45 -10.78 5.81
CA SER A 105 -13.03 -10.87 6.13
C SER A 105 -12.79 -10.27 7.52
N ASP A 106 -11.95 -10.92 8.30
CA ASP A 106 -11.54 -10.44 9.62
C ASP A 106 -10.93 -9.03 9.45
N PRO A 107 -11.56 -7.97 10.00
CA PRO A 107 -11.11 -6.60 9.80
C PRO A 107 -9.80 -6.29 10.55
N CYS A 108 -9.34 -7.23 11.38
CA CYS A 108 -8.13 -7.09 12.16
C CYS A 108 -6.96 -7.77 11.44
N PRO A 109 -5.89 -7.02 11.12
CA PRO A 109 -4.67 -7.61 10.59
C PRO A 109 -4.16 -8.74 11.51
N ASP A 110 -3.64 -9.82 10.93
CA ASP A 110 -3.22 -11.01 11.70
C ASP A 110 -2.21 -10.69 12.82
N TYR A 111 -1.39 -9.65 12.65
CA TYR A 111 -0.44 -9.21 13.69
C TYR A 111 -1.11 -8.66 14.96
N CYS A 112 -2.39 -8.30 14.92
CA CYS A 112 -3.16 -7.87 16.09
C CYS A 112 -3.59 -9.03 16.99
N LYS A 113 -3.39 -10.29 16.56
CA LYS A 113 -3.58 -11.48 17.40
C LYS A 113 -2.46 -11.62 18.44
N ASP A 114 -1.33 -10.95 18.24
CA ASP A 114 -0.23 -10.92 19.20
C ASP A 114 -0.48 -9.84 20.29
N PRO A 115 -0.48 -10.18 21.60
CA PRO A 115 -0.80 -9.26 22.68
C PRO A 115 0.16 -8.06 22.80
N THR A 116 1.39 -8.19 22.31
CA THR A 116 2.41 -7.14 22.33
C THR A 116 2.18 -6.17 21.19
N PHE A 117 2.00 -6.67 19.97
CA PHE A 117 1.70 -5.83 18.81
C PHE A 117 0.35 -5.16 18.92
N CYS A 118 -0.64 -5.82 19.52
CA CYS A 118 -1.97 -5.25 19.64
C CYS A 118 -1.99 -3.96 20.48
N LYS A 119 -1.25 -3.94 21.59
CA LYS A 119 -1.14 -2.76 22.46
C LYS A 119 -0.41 -1.57 21.82
N ILE A 120 0.36 -1.80 20.76
CA ILE A 120 1.27 -0.82 20.20
C ILE A 120 0.80 -0.33 18.82
N LEU A 121 0.17 -1.21 18.02
CA LEU A 121 -0.02 -1.01 16.59
C LEU A 121 -1.47 -1.13 16.12
N CYS A 122 -2.36 -1.64 16.96
CA CYS A 122 -3.71 -2.01 16.57
C CYS A 122 -4.74 -1.12 17.25
N ASP A 123 -5.90 -1.03 16.61
CA ASP A 123 -7.08 -0.51 17.28
C ASP A 123 -7.39 -1.42 18.50
N PRO A 124 -7.67 -0.87 19.70
CA PRO A 124 -8.04 -1.66 20.87
C PRO A 124 -9.18 -2.66 20.63
N GLN A 125 -10.08 -2.37 19.68
CA GLN A 125 -11.17 -3.26 19.27
C GLN A 125 -10.68 -4.55 18.60
N CYS A 126 -9.45 -4.56 18.05
CA CYS A 126 -8.80 -5.74 17.49
C CYS A 126 -8.09 -6.63 18.52
N CYS A 127 -7.99 -6.19 19.79
CA CYS A 127 -7.17 -6.86 20.81
C CYS A 127 -7.94 -7.78 21.76
N HIS A 128 -9.28 -7.77 21.70
CA HIS A 128 -10.12 -8.42 22.71
C HIS A 128 -11.16 -9.40 22.15
N GLY A 129 -11.07 -9.77 20.87
CA GLY A 129 -11.99 -10.76 20.28
C GLY A 129 -13.47 -10.35 20.29
N GLN A 130 -13.81 -9.11 20.63
CA GLN A 130 -15.15 -8.57 20.54
C GLN A 130 -15.40 -8.04 19.13
N LYS A 131 -16.07 -8.87 18.32
CA LYS A 131 -16.64 -8.47 17.04
C LYS A 131 -17.72 -7.41 17.25
N THR A 132 -17.40 -6.14 16.96
CA THR A 132 -18.27 -5.01 16.50
C THR A 132 -17.36 -3.77 16.52
N ILE A 133 -17.03 -3.05 15.44
CA ILE A 133 -17.84 -2.48 14.35
C ILE A 133 -17.01 -2.54 13.05
N PHE A 134 -17.63 -3.01 11.96
CA PHE A 134 -16.98 -3.19 10.65
C PHE A 134 -16.56 -1.86 10.02
N LEU A 135 -15.28 -1.54 10.10
CA LEU A 135 -14.61 -0.73 9.09
C LEU A 135 -13.75 -1.70 8.29
N SER A 136 -14.28 -2.23 7.18
CA SER A 136 -13.52 -3.02 6.20
C SER A 136 -12.14 -2.39 5.98
N ASN A 137 -11.11 -3.17 5.62
CA ASN A 137 -9.79 -2.67 5.21
C ASN A 137 -9.84 -1.55 4.14
N CYS A 138 -11.01 -1.37 3.52
CA CYS A 138 -11.32 -0.36 2.53
C CYS A 138 -12.06 0.89 3.05
N PHE A 139 -12.40 1.00 4.34
CA PHE A 139 -13.26 2.06 4.89
C PHE A 139 -12.73 3.47 4.64
N ASN A 140 -11.43 3.69 4.89
CA ASN A 140 -10.78 5.00 4.67
C ASN A 140 -9.97 5.05 3.37
N LYS A 141 -10.14 4.09 2.46
CA LYS A 141 -9.45 4.09 1.16
C LYS A 141 -10.31 4.76 0.11
N ARG A 142 -9.68 5.54 -0.78
CA ARG A 142 -10.35 5.99 -2.00
C ARG A 142 -10.66 4.78 -2.87
N LYS A 143 -11.89 4.71 -3.37
CA LYS A 143 -12.38 3.57 -4.15
C LYS A 143 -12.65 3.99 -5.59
N PHE A 144 -12.21 3.19 -6.53
CA PHE A 144 -12.50 3.36 -7.93
C PHE A 144 -13.95 2.95 -8.23
N ASN A 145 -14.70 3.83 -8.86
CA ASN A 145 -16.06 3.55 -9.31
C ASN A 145 -16.05 3.37 -10.83
N SER A 146 -16.12 2.12 -11.27
CA SER A 146 -16.13 1.73 -12.68
C SER A 146 -17.34 2.28 -13.44
N SER A 147 -18.53 2.31 -12.82
CA SER A 147 -19.74 2.88 -13.42
C SER A 147 -19.66 4.38 -13.70
N LYS A 148 -18.72 5.09 -13.06
CA LYS A 148 -18.48 6.53 -13.27
C LYS A 148 -17.32 6.81 -14.22
N SER A 149 -16.76 5.80 -14.89
CA SER A 149 -15.62 5.97 -15.79
C SER A 149 -15.97 5.46 -17.20
N SER A 150 -16.11 6.35 -18.17
CA SER A 150 -16.33 6.01 -19.58
C SER A 150 -15.15 5.28 -20.23
N SER A 151 -13.93 5.47 -19.70
CA SER A 151 -12.73 4.77 -20.17
C SER A 151 -12.51 3.40 -19.48
N TYR A 152 -13.42 2.96 -18.61
CA TYR A 152 -13.30 1.64 -17.98
C TYR A 152 -13.76 0.55 -18.94
N VAL A 153 -12.90 -0.44 -19.18
CA VAL A 153 -13.23 -1.62 -19.98
C VAL A 153 -13.10 -2.84 -19.08
N LYS A 154 -14.20 -3.60 -18.95
CA LYS A 154 -14.20 -4.84 -18.17
C LYS A 154 -13.43 -5.92 -18.92
N ASN A 155 -12.26 -6.30 -18.43
CA ASN A 155 -11.53 -7.47 -18.93
C ASN A 155 -11.88 -8.72 -18.10
N ALA A 156 -11.95 -9.87 -18.77
CA ALA A 156 -12.36 -11.16 -18.18
C ALA A 156 -11.37 -11.72 -17.14
N TYR A 157 -10.20 -11.10 -16.97
CA TYR A 157 -9.25 -11.46 -15.92
C TYR A 157 -9.72 -10.87 -14.60
N ARG A 158 -10.37 -11.73 -13.82
CA ARG A 158 -10.70 -11.57 -12.40
C ARG A 158 -9.53 -10.94 -11.66
N VAL A 159 -9.71 -9.71 -11.18
CA VAL A 159 -8.80 -9.05 -10.25
C VAL A 159 -8.76 -9.91 -9.00
N ARG A 160 -7.67 -10.64 -8.78
CA ARG A 160 -7.48 -11.40 -7.55
C ARG A 160 -7.06 -10.43 -6.45
N HIS A 161 -7.84 -10.44 -5.37
CA HIS A 161 -7.66 -9.67 -4.14
C HIS A 161 -6.28 -9.88 -3.51
#